data_AF-A0A4S4B0A3-F1
#
_entry.id   AF-A0A4S4B0A3-F1
#
_cell.length_a   1.000
_cell.length_b   1.000
_cell.length_c   1.000
_cell.angle_alpha   90.00
_cell.angle_beta   90.00
_cell.angle_gamma   90.00
#
_symmetry.space_group_name_H-M   'P 1'
#
loop_
_entity.id
_entity.type
_entity.pdbx_description
1 polymer ?
#
loop_
_entity_poly.entity_id
_entity_poly.type
_entity_poly.pdbx_seq_one_letter_code
_entity_poly.pdbx_strand_id
1 'polypeptide(L)'
;MPHLSIKNVPEALAERLRLRAALNHRSLQGELMAIIEQAVETPATRDAAAVAPADVHAPRTGRKTIMQIAEEHRARYPAPLAGSPRAVDILRAERDGR
;
A
#
# COMPACT_ATOMS: atom_id res chain seq x y z
N MET A 1 23.43 17.46 8.96
CA MET A 1 22.29 16.51 8.92
C MET A 1 22.16 15.89 10.30
N PRO A 2 20.98 15.91 10.94
CA PRO A 2 20.80 15.31 12.26
C PRO A 2 20.91 13.78 12.16
N HIS A 3 21.65 13.16 13.07
CA HIS A 3 21.84 11.72 13.16
C HIS A 3 21.52 11.25 14.58
N LEU A 4 20.70 10.21 14.71
CA LEU A 4 20.33 9.61 15.99
C LEU A 4 21.05 8.27 16.13
N SER A 5 21.78 8.10 17.23
CA SER A 5 22.44 6.84 17.57
C SER A 5 21.78 6.27 18.83
N ILE A 6 21.30 5.03 18.75
CA ILE A 6 20.70 4.32 19.88
C ILE A 6 21.76 3.34 20.40
N LYS A 7 22.15 3.49 21.67
CA LYS A 7 23.11 2.59 22.34
C LYS A 7 22.36 1.46 23.05
N ASN A 8 23.04 0.33 23.23
CA ASN A 8 22.54 -0.83 24.00
C ASN A 8 21.23 -1.44 23.46
N VAL A 9 21.10 -1.51 22.14
CA VAL A 9 19.96 -2.20 21.52
C VAL A 9 20.14 -3.71 21.71
N PRO A 10 19.16 -4.42 22.31
CA PRO A 10 19.22 -5.88 22.41
C PRO A 10 19.24 -6.53 21.02
N GLU A 11 20.08 -7.53 20.80
CA GLU A 11 20.22 -8.16 19.48
C GLU A 11 18.89 -8.71 18.94
N ALA A 12 18.10 -9.34 19.81
CA ALA A 12 16.78 -9.85 19.45
C ALA A 12 15.83 -8.73 18.95
N LEU A 13 15.99 -7.50 19.45
CA LEU A 13 15.19 -6.36 19.01
C LEU A 13 15.69 -5.83 17.66
N ALA A 14 17.01 -5.78 17.46
CA ALA A 14 17.61 -5.40 16.19
C ALA A 14 17.20 -6.37 15.07
N GLU A 15 17.23 -7.68 15.33
CA GLU A 15 16.78 -8.71 14.38
C GLU A 15 15.30 -8.55 14.00
N ARG A 16 14.42 -8.33 14.99
CA ARG A 16 13.00 -8.08 14.72
C ARG A 16 12.78 -6.82 13.86
N LEU A 17 13.57 -5.77 14.07
CA LEU A 17 13.52 -4.57 13.23
C LEU A 17 14.00 -4.85 11.80
N ARG A 18 15.08 -5.62 11.63
CA ARG A 18 15.57 -6.04 10.29
C ARG A 18 14.54 -6.86 9.54
N LEU A 19 13.93 -7.84 10.20
CA LEU A 19 12.86 -8.67 9.60
C LEU A 19 11.66 -7.81 9.19
N ARG A 20 11.22 -6.91 10.07
CA ARG A 20 10.14 -5.97 9.77
C ARG A 20 10.48 -5.07 8.59
N ALA A 21 11.69 -4.54 8.52
CA ALA A 21 12.15 -3.72 7.40
C ALA A 21 12.14 -4.51 6.07
N ALA A 22 12.60 -5.77 6.09
CA ALA A 22 12.58 -6.66 4.93
C ALA A 22 11.15 -6.94 4.43
N LEU A 23 10.21 -7.22 5.35
CA LEU A 23 8.80 -7.43 5.03
C LEU A 23 8.12 -6.18 4.45
N ASN A 24 8.55 -4.99 4.89
CA ASN A 24 8.02 -3.72 4.38
C ASN A 24 8.81 -3.21 3.15
N HIS A 25 9.78 -3.97 2.66
CA HIS A 25 10.67 -3.60 1.55
C HIS A 25 11.37 -2.24 1.76
N ARG A 26 11.81 -1.98 3.00
CA ARG A 26 12.47 -0.74 3.41
C ARG A 26 13.86 -1.02 3.96
N SER A 27 14.75 -0.03 3.90
CA SER A 27 16.00 -0.07 4.67
C SER A 27 15.70 0.01 6.16
N LEU A 28 16.62 -0.47 7.01
CA LEU A 28 16.46 -0.40 8.47
C LEU A 28 16.27 1.06 8.94
N GLN A 29 17.04 2.00 8.37
CA GLN A 29 16.89 3.42 8.66
C GLN A 29 15.53 3.96 8.22
N GLY A 30 15.03 3.56 7.04
CA GLY A 30 13.71 3.96 6.57
C GLY A 30 12.58 3.41 7.43
N GLU A 31 12.70 2.18 7.91
CA GLU A 31 11.72 1.60 8.83
C GLU A 31 11.74 2.30 10.19
N LEU A 32 12.91 2.65 10.72
CA LEU A 32 13.02 3.45 11.96
C LEU A 32 12.39 4.83 11.80
N MET A 33 12.63 5.51 10.68
CA MET A 33 11.98 6.80 10.39
C MET A 33 10.46 6.66 10.36
N ALA A 34 9.93 5.67 9.66
CA ALA A 34 8.49 5.44 9.60
C ALA A 34 7.86 5.16 10.98
N ILE A 35 8.55 4.40 11.85
CA ILE A 35 8.09 4.14 13.23
C ILE A 35 8.09 5.42 14.06
N ILE A 36 9.13 6.25 13.94
CA ILE A 36 9.23 7.53 14.66
C ILE A 36 8.13 8.49 14.19
N GLU A 37 7.93 8.63 12.88
CA GLU A 37 6.86 9.44 12.29
C GLU A 37 5.49 9.00 12.82
N GLN A 38 5.18 7.71 12.79
CA GLN A 38 3.93 7.16 13.33
C GLN A 38 3.75 7.44 14.82
N ALA A 39 4.82 7.35 15.61
CA ALA A 39 4.77 7.60 17.05
C ALA A 39 4.59 9.09 17.39
N VAL A 40 5.05 10.00 16.51
CA VAL A 40 4.85 11.45 16.66
C VAL A 40 3.46 11.87 16.18
N GLU A 41 2.97 11.30 15.07
CA GLU A 41 1.65 11.60 14.52
C GLU A 41 0.50 11.00 15.34
N THR A 42 0.75 9.90 16.05
CA THR A 42 -0.22 9.31 16.98
C THR A 42 -0.03 9.96 18.35
N PRO A 43 -0.77 11.01 18.74
CA PRO A 43 -0.81 11.42 20.14
C PRO A 43 -1.23 10.19 20.93
N ALA A 44 -0.50 9.88 22.00
CA ALA A 44 -0.69 8.71 22.86
C ALA A 44 -2.13 8.59 23.39
N THR A 45 -3.03 8.15 22.54
CA THR A 45 -4.44 7.91 22.81
C THR A 45 -4.58 6.41 22.80
N ARG A 46 -3.93 5.79 23.79
CA ARG A 46 -3.99 4.35 23.99
C ARG A 46 -4.41 3.98 25.40
N ASP A 47 -5.15 4.88 26.05
CA ASP A 47 -6.06 4.51 27.11
C ASP A 47 -7.49 4.65 26.59
N ALA A 48 -8.19 3.52 26.55
CA ALA A 48 -9.64 3.37 26.39
C ALA A 48 -10.29 3.85 25.06
N ALA A 49 -10.25 3.00 24.03
CA ALA A 49 -11.40 2.79 23.14
C ALA A 49 -11.17 1.46 22.38
N ALA A 50 -11.65 0.37 22.96
CA ALA A 50 -12.86 -0.28 22.48
C ALA A 50 -12.69 -0.87 21.07
N VAL A 51 -12.71 -2.20 21.03
CA VAL A 51 -12.95 -3.00 19.84
C VAL A 51 -14.28 -2.55 19.23
N ALA A 52 -14.24 -1.57 18.33
CA ALA A 52 -15.30 -1.32 17.38
C ALA A 52 -15.04 -2.24 16.17
N PRO A 53 -16.03 -3.00 15.69
CA PRO A 53 -15.88 -3.68 14.42
C PRO A 53 -15.61 -2.60 13.37
N ALA A 54 -14.45 -2.67 12.75
CA ALA A 54 -14.10 -1.78 11.66
C ALA A 54 -15.21 -1.86 10.62
N ASP A 55 -15.92 -0.76 10.40
CA ASP A 55 -16.76 -0.59 9.22
C ASP A 55 -15.88 -0.80 7.99
N VAL A 56 -15.98 -2.00 7.40
CA VAL A 56 -15.20 -2.43 6.24
C VAL A 56 -15.53 -1.59 4.99
N HIS A 57 -16.47 -0.63 5.07
CA HIS A 57 -17.02 0.08 3.92
C HIS A 57 -16.97 1.61 4.00
N ALA A 58 -16.26 2.22 4.95
CA ALA A 58 -16.01 3.65 4.85
C ALA A 58 -14.99 3.90 3.72
N PRO A 59 -15.37 4.55 2.59
CA PRO A 59 -14.43 4.82 1.51
C PRO A 59 -13.36 5.77 2.04
N ARG A 60 -12.15 5.24 2.22
CA ARG A 60 -10.95 6.06 2.42
C ARG A 60 -10.79 6.87 1.14
N THR A 61 -11.19 8.14 1.17
CA THR A 61 -11.03 9.06 0.04
C THR A 61 -9.61 8.94 -0.52
N GLY A 62 -9.49 8.45 -1.76
CA GLY A 62 -8.22 8.19 -2.43
C GLY A 62 -7.85 6.72 -2.69
N ARG A 63 -8.58 5.73 -2.15
CA ARG A 63 -8.39 4.30 -2.49
C ARG A 63 -9.65 3.72 -3.09
N LYS A 64 -9.54 3.18 -4.31
CA LYS A 64 -10.60 2.42 -4.96
C LYS A 64 -10.15 0.98 -5.11
N THR A 65 -11.06 0.05 -4.89
CA THR A 65 -10.80 -1.37 -5.18
C THR A 65 -10.75 -1.56 -6.69
N ILE A 66 -10.10 -2.65 -7.14
CA ILE A 66 -10.06 -3.00 -8.57
C ILE A 66 -11.49 -3.10 -9.15
N MET A 67 -12.43 -3.65 -8.37
CA MET A 67 -13.83 -3.76 -8.76
C MET A 67 -14.49 -2.39 -8.92
N GLN A 68 -14.28 -1.47 -7.97
CA GLN A 68 -14.83 -0.12 -8.04
C GLN A 68 -14.26 0.67 -9.22
N ILE A 69 -12.98 0.49 -9.54
CA ILE A 69 -12.36 1.08 -10.73
C ILE A 69 -13.00 0.51 -12.00
N ALA A 70 -13.23 -0.81 -12.06
CA ALA A 70 -13.85 -1.46 -13.21
C ALA A 70 -15.30 -0.99 -13.42
N GLU A 71 -16.08 -0.87 -12.35
CA GLU A 71 -17.46 -0.37 -12.38
C GLU A 71 -17.51 1.09 -12.84
N GLU A 72 -16.67 1.96 -12.26
CA GLU A 72 -16.58 3.37 -12.66
C GLU A 72 -16.16 3.52 -14.12
N HIS A 73 -15.18 2.74 -14.57
CA HIS A 73 -14.74 2.74 -15.96
C HIS A 73 -15.87 2.31 -16.90
N ARG A 74 -16.64 1.27 -16.54
CA ARG A 74 -17.78 0.79 -17.32
C ARG A 74 -18.94 1.79 -17.35
N ALA A 75 -19.16 2.51 -16.26
CA ALA A 75 -20.15 3.58 -16.19
C ALA A 75 -19.75 4.80 -17.05
N ARG A 76 -18.45 5.16 -17.05
CA ARG A 76 -17.92 6.29 -17.81
C ARG A 76 -17.78 5.98 -19.31
N TYR A 77 -17.42 4.75 -19.65
CA TYR A 77 -17.21 4.29 -21.02
C TYR A 77 -18.02 3.01 -21.29
N PRO A 78 -19.35 3.14 -21.49
CA PRO A 78 -20.25 1.99 -21.63
C PRO A 78 -20.05 1.23 -22.95
N ALA A 79 -19.52 1.89 -23.98
CA ALA A 79 -19.16 1.27 -25.25
C ALA A 79 -17.64 1.33 -25.44
N PRO A 80 -17.01 0.28 -26.01
CA PRO A 80 -15.64 0.35 -26.49
C PRO A 80 -15.46 1.53 -27.45
N LEU A 81 -14.28 2.15 -27.42
CA LEU A 81 -13.94 3.21 -28.37
C LEU A 81 -14.10 2.68 -29.80
N ALA A 82 -14.98 3.31 -30.57
CA ALA A 82 -15.25 2.92 -31.95
C ALA A 82 -13.94 2.95 -32.75
N GLY A 83 -13.62 1.84 -33.42
CA GLY A 83 -12.41 1.68 -34.23
C GLY A 83 -11.17 1.20 -33.47
N SER A 84 -11.24 0.96 -32.16
CA SER A 84 -10.14 0.32 -31.43
C SER A 84 -10.20 -1.21 -31.61
N PRO A 85 -9.09 -1.88 -32.00
CA PRO A 85 -9.06 -3.34 -32.06
C PRO A 85 -9.20 -3.92 -30.65
N ARG A 86 -9.79 -5.12 -30.54
CA ARG A 86 -9.91 -5.76 -29.23
C ARG A 86 -8.51 -6.16 -28.79
N ALA A 87 -8.23 -6.07 -27.49
CA ALA A 87 -6.94 -6.50 -26.93
C ALA A 87 -6.58 -7.95 -27.33
N VAL A 88 -7.59 -8.82 -27.46
CA VAL A 88 -7.42 -10.21 -27.92
C VAL A 88 -6.93 -10.31 -29.37
N ASP A 89 -7.32 -9.37 -30.23
CA ASP A 89 -6.92 -9.37 -31.65
C ASP A 89 -5.46 -8.92 -31.77
N ILE A 90 -5.05 -7.93 -30.96
CA ILE A 90 -3.66 -7.48 -30.86
C ILE A 90 -2.75 -8.63 -30.41
N LEU A 91 -3.13 -9.33 -29.34
CA LEU A 91 -2.33 -10.45 -28.80
C LEU A 91 -2.22 -11.62 -29.78
N ARG A 92 -3.26 -11.90 -30.57
CA ARG A 92 -3.18 -12.92 -31.64
C ARG A 92 -2.24 -12.49 -32.75
N ALA A 93 -2.33 -11.24 -33.21
CA ALA A 93 -1.45 -10.72 -34.24
C ALA A 93 0.04 -10.77 -33.83
N GLU A 94 0.35 -10.45 -32.57
CA GLU A 94 1.72 -10.55 -32.05
C GLU A 94 2.21 -12.00 -31.92
N ARG A 95 1.33 -12.92 -31.48
CA ARG A 95 1.69 -14.33 -31.32
C ARG A 95 1.91 -15.00 -32.68
N ASP A 96 1.03 -14.74 -33.63
CA ASP A 96 1.03 -15.42 -34.93
C ASP A 96 2.10 -14.85 -35.89
N GLY A 97 2.74 -13.73 -35.53
CA GLY A 97 3.87 -13.12 -36.25
C GLY A 97 5.27 -13.53 -35.76
N ARG A 98 5.36 -14.46 -34.80
CA ARG A 98 6.62 -14.94 -34.20
C ARG A 98 6.94 -16.36 -34.65
#